data_AF-A0A1V5NGC6-F1
#
_entry.id   AF-A0A1V5NGC6-F1
#
_cell.length_a   1.000
_cell.length_b   1.000
_cell.length_c   1.000
_cell.angle_alpha   90.00
_cell.angle_beta   90.00
_cell.angle_gamma   90.00
#
_symmetry.space_group_name_H-M   'P 1'
#
loop_
_entity.id
_entity.type
_entity.pdbx_description
1 polymer ?
#
loop_
_entity_poly.entity_id
_entity_poly.type
_entity_poly.pdbx_seq_one_letter_code
_entity_poly.pdbx_strand_id
1 'polypeptide(L)'
;MKEKNLQELERIMTLYQHSLDKLKAEREGELQTQERFMIEFDRVKKSVIWPVLIDVGNQLTRYGHDFRVMEEEEYIDATAFYHPAMITFYIFPAVLGRSPRHIDSMPYISFVADRYAKKVTINVSTMMPNTGGVVGSHGSFELDKITAELVEAEIVQVLKNIPLFRREEA
;
A
#
# COMPACT_ATOMS: atom_id res chain seq x y z
N MET A 1 48.99 -29.02 -12.41
CA MET A 1 48.92 -27.62 -11.95
C MET A 1 50.11 -27.37 -11.04
N LYS A 2 50.73 -26.18 -11.04
CA LYS A 2 51.81 -25.89 -10.06
C LYS A 2 51.20 -25.83 -8.66
N GLU A 3 51.87 -26.40 -7.66
CA GLU A 3 51.42 -26.46 -6.25
C GLU A 3 50.93 -25.11 -5.72
N LYS A 4 51.70 -24.04 -5.99
CA LYS A 4 51.33 -22.67 -5.64
C LYS A 4 49.99 -22.20 -6.23
N ASN A 5 49.66 -22.65 -7.45
CA ASN A 5 48.40 -22.28 -8.11
C ASN A 5 47.23 -23.10 -7.56
N LEU A 6 47.46 -24.34 -7.11
CA LEU A 6 46.43 -25.16 -6.47
C LEU A 6 46.03 -24.56 -5.12
N GLN A 7 47.00 -24.19 -4.28
CA GLN A 7 46.77 -23.56 -2.98
C GLN A 7 46.04 -22.22 -3.12
N GLU A 8 46.40 -21.41 -4.12
CA GLU A 8 45.71 -20.14 -4.35
C GLU A 8 44.28 -20.35 -4.87
N LEU A 9 44.05 -21.36 -5.71
CA LEU A 9 42.70 -21.72 -6.16
C LEU A 9 41.84 -22.18 -4.98
N GLU A 10 42.35 -23.05 -4.12
CA GLU A 10 41.64 -23.50 -2.91
C GLU A 10 41.27 -22.32 -2.01
N ARG A 11 42.21 -21.41 -1.78
CA ARG A 11 41.97 -20.18 -0.99
C ARG A 11 40.85 -19.33 -1.59
N ILE A 12 40.86 -19.10 -2.91
CA ILE A 12 39.82 -18.34 -3.61
C ILE A 12 38.47 -19.05 -3.49
N MET A 13 38.42 -20.37 -3.68
CA MET A 13 37.19 -21.15 -3.60
C MET A 13 36.61 -21.16 -2.18
N THR A 14 37.44 -21.23 -1.14
CA THR A 14 36.99 -21.11 0.27
C THR A 14 36.42 -19.73 0.56
N LEU A 15 37.06 -18.65 0.09
CA LEU A 15 36.54 -17.29 0.25
C LEU A 15 35.22 -17.08 -0.49
N TYR A 16 35.10 -17.65 -1.68
CA TYR A 16 33.86 -17.63 -2.45
C TYR A 16 32.74 -18.38 -1.73
N GLN A 17 33.00 -19.58 -1.22
CA GLN A 17 32.02 -20.35 -0.45
C GLN A 17 31.54 -19.61 0.79
N HIS A 18 32.46 -19.02 1.56
CA HIS A 18 32.12 -18.20 2.71
C HIS A 18 31.25 -16.99 2.33
N SER A 19 31.54 -16.35 1.18
CA SER A 19 30.74 -15.24 0.67
C SER A 19 29.34 -15.69 0.25
N LEU A 20 29.21 -16.87 -0.37
CA LEU A 20 27.92 -17.45 -0.72
C LEU A 20 27.08 -17.76 0.52
N ASP A 21 27.68 -18.35 1.55
CA ASP A 21 26.97 -18.71 2.78
C ASP A 21 26.47 -17.45 3.51
N LYS A 22 27.29 -16.39 3.54
CA LYS A 22 26.89 -15.09 4.07
C LYS A 22 25.71 -14.49 3.29
N LEU A 23 25.79 -14.46 1.96
CA LEU A 23 24.71 -13.92 1.12
C LEU A 23 23.40 -14.71 1.25
N LYS A 24 23.48 -16.04 1.42
CA LYS A 24 22.31 -16.88 1.69
C LYS A 24 21.69 -16.52 3.03
N ALA A 25 22.48 -16.45 4.10
CA ALA A 25 22.00 -16.10 5.42
C ALA A 25 21.38 -14.69 5.46
N GLU A 26 21.99 -13.71 4.79
CA GLU A 26 21.44 -12.35 4.65
C GLU A 26 20.09 -12.36 3.91
N ARG A 27 19.99 -13.11 2.80
CA ARG A 27 18.76 -13.25 2.03
C ARG A 27 17.65 -13.93 2.84
N GLU A 28 17.98 -15.01 3.55
CA GLU A 28 17.02 -15.72 4.41
C GLU A 28 16.51 -14.82 5.55
N GLY A 29 17.41 -14.07 6.20
CA GLY A 29 17.03 -13.11 7.24
C GLY A 29 16.14 -12.00 6.69
N GLU A 30 16.47 -11.45 5.52
CA GLU A 30 15.65 -10.42 4.88
C GLU A 30 14.25 -10.96 4.52
N LEU A 31 14.15 -12.14 3.92
CA LEU A 31 12.87 -12.79 3.61
C LEU A 31 11.99 -12.95 4.86
N GLN A 32 12.56 -13.43 5.96
CA GLN A 32 11.83 -13.56 7.23
C GLN A 32 11.34 -12.21 7.77
N THR A 33 12.11 -11.14 7.60
CA THR A 33 11.67 -9.80 8.02
C THR A 33 10.54 -9.26 7.14
N GLN A 34 10.58 -9.54 5.83
CA GLN A 34 9.52 -9.15 4.90
C GLN A 34 8.22 -9.91 5.18
N GLU A 35 8.30 -11.22 5.42
CA GLU A 35 7.13 -12.04 5.79
C GLU A 35 6.48 -11.54 7.08
N ARG A 36 7.29 -11.19 8.08
CA ARG A 36 6.80 -10.62 9.35
C ARG A 36 6.08 -9.30 9.13
N PHE A 37 6.67 -8.41 8.32
CA PHE A 37 6.05 -7.15 7.96
C PHE A 37 4.68 -7.37 7.29
N MET A 38 4.55 -8.34 6.37
CA MET A 38 3.28 -8.63 5.71
C MET A 38 2.21 -9.17 6.68
N ILE A 39 2.59 -10.02 7.64
CA ILE A 39 1.70 -10.49 8.71
C ILE A 39 1.22 -9.31 9.56
N GLU A 40 2.13 -8.42 9.93
CA GLU A 40 1.81 -7.24 10.74
C GLU A 40 0.93 -6.24 9.97
N PHE A 41 1.17 -6.06 8.67
CA PHE A 41 0.33 -5.24 7.81
C PHE A 41 -1.10 -5.80 7.72
N ASP A 42 -1.28 -7.10 7.51
CA ASP A 42 -2.62 -7.71 7.50
C ASP A 42 -3.35 -7.52 8.85
N ARG A 43 -2.61 -7.62 9.96
CA ARG A 43 -3.15 -7.31 11.29
C ARG A 43 -3.60 -5.84 11.40
N VAL A 44 -2.77 -4.89 10.99
CA VAL A 44 -3.10 -3.44 11.03
C VAL A 44 -4.27 -3.12 10.11
N LYS A 45 -4.30 -3.72 8.91
CA LYS A 45 -5.42 -3.62 7.97
C LYS A 45 -6.74 -4.01 8.62
N LYS A 46 -6.79 -5.16 9.30
CA LYS A 46 -8.01 -5.69 9.93
C LYS A 46 -8.40 -5.00 11.24
N SER A 47 -7.42 -4.57 12.04
CA SER A 47 -7.66 -4.03 13.39
C SER A 47 -7.77 -2.51 13.45
N VAL A 48 -7.19 -1.80 12.47
CA VAL A 48 -7.14 -0.32 12.47
C VAL A 48 -7.77 0.25 11.20
N ILE A 49 -7.24 -0.10 10.03
CA ILE A 49 -7.65 0.56 8.77
C ILE A 49 -9.11 0.23 8.44
N TRP A 50 -9.46 -1.05 8.36
CA TRP A 50 -10.80 -1.49 7.96
C TRP A 50 -11.90 -0.91 8.86
N PRO A 51 -11.83 -1.00 10.21
CA PRO A 51 -12.86 -0.40 11.06
C PRO A 51 -13.06 1.09 10.81
N VAL A 52 -11.98 1.86 10.65
CA VAL A 52 -12.06 3.31 10.37
C VAL A 52 -12.70 3.58 9.01
N LEU A 53 -12.29 2.84 7.97
CA LEU A 53 -12.88 2.96 6.62
C LEU A 53 -14.38 2.70 6.64
N ILE A 54 -14.82 1.67 7.37
CA ILE A 54 -16.25 1.35 7.51
C ILE A 54 -16.98 2.45 8.29
N ASP A 55 -16.41 2.95 9.39
CA ASP A 55 -17.09 3.98 10.19
C ASP A 55 -17.24 5.29 9.42
N VAL A 56 -16.17 5.77 8.76
CA VAL A 56 -16.23 6.95 7.90
C VAL A 56 -17.19 6.74 6.74
N GLY A 57 -17.16 5.57 6.09
CA GLY A 57 -18.09 5.20 5.04
C GLY A 57 -19.56 5.27 5.51
N ASN A 58 -19.85 4.77 6.71
CA ASN A 58 -21.18 4.85 7.31
C ASN A 58 -21.60 6.28 7.65
N GLN A 59 -20.68 7.19 7.96
CA GLN A 59 -21.01 8.61 8.08
C GLN A 59 -21.35 9.20 6.71
N LEU A 60 -20.56 8.90 5.67
CA LEU A 60 -20.82 9.38 4.31
C LEU A 60 -22.19 8.94 3.78
N THR A 61 -22.63 7.71 4.08
CA THR A 61 -23.96 7.22 3.65
C THR A 61 -25.12 7.95 4.31
N ARG A 62 -24.95 8.48 5.54
CA ARG A 62 -25.97 9.32 6.20
C ARG A 62 -26.23 10.63 5.44
N TYR A 63 -25.27 11.09 4.63
CA TYR A 63 -25.39 12.27 3.78
C TYR A 63 -25.69 11.92 2.30
N GLY A 64 -26.02 10.66 2.01
CA GLY A 64 -26.42 10.21 0.67
C GLY A 64 -25.26 9.88 -0.27
N HIS A 65 -24.00 9.94 0.21
CA HIS A 65 -22.87 9.42 -0.54
C HIS A 65 -22.80 7.90 -0.39
N ASP A 66 -21.98 7.26 -1.21
CA ASP A 66 -21.73 5.83 -1.12
C ASP A 66 -20.22 5.56 -1.11
N PHE A 67 -19.81 4.36 -0.68
CA PHE A 67 -18.41 4.00 -0.60
C PHE A 67 -18.18 2.52 -0.93
N ARG A 68 -16.94 2.14 -1.24
CA ARG A 68 -16.55 0.73 -1.37
C ARG A 68 -15.16 0.55 -0.79
N VAL A 69 -15.01 -0.47 0.05
CA VAL A 69 -13.70 -0.95 0.50
C VAL A 69 -13.32 -2.15 -0.37
N MET A 70 -12.10 -2.16 -0.88
CA MET A 70 -11.54 -3.27 -1.64
C MET A 70 -10.20 -3.66 -1.04
N GLU A 71 -9.99 -4.96 -0.85
CA GLU A 71 -8.71 -5.51 -0.44
C GLU A 71 -8.12 -6.33 -1.57
N GLU A 72 -6.80 -6.23 -1.71
CA GLU A 72 -6.02 -7.02 -2.63
C GLU A 72 -4.85 -7.64 -1.86
N GLU A 73 -4.61 -8.93 -2.11
CA GLU A 73 -3.44 -9.65 -1.60
C GLU A 73 -2.24 -9.44 -2.54
N GLU A 74 -1.03 -9.69 -2.06
CA GLU A 74 0.13 -9.63 -2.95
C GLU A 74 0.10 -10.80 -3.94
N TYR A 75 0.38 -10.50 -5.21
CA TYR A 75 0.50 -11.53 -6.24
C TYR A 75 1.45 -11.09 -7.35
N ILE A 76 1.95 -12.07 -8.10
CA ILE A 76 2.69 -11.82 -9.34
C ILE A 76 1.78 -12.27 -10.47
N ASP A 77 1.53 -11.39 -11.44
CA ASP A 77 0.67 -11.71 -12.56
C ASP A 77 1.38 -12.54 -13.65
N ALA A 78 0.65 -12.91 -14.70
CA ALA A 78 1.18 -13.69 -15.81
C ALA A 78 2.31 -12.97 -16.59
N THR A 79 2.48 -11.66 -16.41
CA THR A 79 3.54 -10.85 -17.02
C THR A 79 4.77 -10.69 -16.12
N ALA A 80 4.81 -11.41 -15.00
CA ALA A 80 5.82 -11.28 -13.95
C ALA A 80 5.85 -9.89 -13.29
N PHE A 81 4.75 -9.13 -13.39
CA PHE A 81 4.61 -7.87 -12.67
C PHE A 81 4.13 -8.14 -11.24
N TYR A 82 4.78 -7.50 -10.27
CA TYR A 82 4.45 -7.63 -8.85
C TYR A 82 3.35 -6.63 -8.48
N HIS A 83 2.27 -7.16 -7.92
CA HIS A 83 1.17 -6.40 -7.35
C HIS A 83 1.27 -6.46 -5.81
N PRO A 84 1.45 -5.32 -5.12
CA PRO A 84 1.54 -5.29 -3.68
C PRO A 84 0.19 -5.53 -3.02
N ALA A 85 0.20 -6.06 -1.79
CA ALA A 85 -1.02 -6.11 -0.98
C ALA A 85 -1.49 -4.69 -0.64
N MET A 86 -2.78 -4.43 -0.76
CA MET A 86 -3.35 -3.12 -0.43
C MET A 86 -4.80 -3.18 0.04
N ILE A 87 -5.23 -2.09 0.66
CA ILE A 87 -6.64 -1.82 0.97
C ILE A 87 -7.00 -0.43 0.44
N THR A 88 -8.11 -0.35 -0.28
CA THR A 88 -8.55 0.88 -0.97
C THR A 88 -9.97 1.24 -0.56
N PHE A 89 -10.17 2.50 -0.19
CA PHE A 89 -11.46 3.11 0.10
C PHE A 89 -11.86 4.02 -1.06
N TYR A 90 -12.84 3.59 -1.85
CA TYR A 90 -13.44 4.37 -2.93
C TYR A 90 -14.63 5.16 -2.40
N ILE A 91 -14.73 6.43 -2.81
CA ILE A 91 -15.80 7.34 -2.43
C ILE A 91 -16.65 7.63 -3.68
N PHE A 92 -17.97 7.48 -3.56
CA PHE A 92 -18.93 7.74 -4.62
C PHE A 92 -19.85 8.89 -4.20
N PRO A 93 -19.67 10.09 -4.73
CA PRO A 93 -20.53 11.21 -4.40
C PRO A 93 -21.99 10.97 -4.82
N ALA A 94 -22.94 11.43 -4.01
CA ALA A 94 -24.38 11.20 -4.18
C ALA A 94 -24.89 11.52 -5.61
N VAL A 95 -24.36 12.58 -6.21
CA VAL A 95 -24.76 13.07 -7.55
C VAL A 95 -24.30 12.18 -8.71
N LEU A 96 -23.30 11.31 -8.50
CA LEU A 96 -22.78 10.41 -9.55
C LEU A 96 -23.21 8.96 -9.36
N GLY A 97 -23.55 8.57 -8.13
CA GLY A 97 -23.89 7.19 -7.78
C GLY A 97 -22.71 6.21 -7.95
N ARG A 98 -22.94 4.94 -7.60
CA ARG A 98 -21.97 3.86 -7.84
C ARG A 98 -22.01 3.45 -9.32
N SER A 99 -20.92 3.68 -10.06
CA SER A 99 -20.72 3.10 -11.39
C SER A 99 -19.41 2.32 -11.46
N PRO A 100 -19.45 0.99 -11.68
CA PRO A 100 -18.26 0.17 -11.86
C PRO A 100 -17.40 0.62 -13.05
N ARG A 101 -18.01 1.28 -14.05
CA ARG A 101 -17.30 1.75 -15.27
C ARG A 101 -16.34 2.91 -15.02
N HIS A 102 -16.40 3.53 -13.84
CA HIS A 102 -15.63 4.72 -13.51
C HIS A 102 -14.88 4.60 -12.20
N ILE A 103 -14.69 3.39 -11.65
CA ILE A 103 -14.05 3.22 -10.33
C ILE A 103 -12.64 3.86 -10.28
N ASP A 104 -11.88 3.75 -11.38
CA ASP A 104 -10.55 4.36 -11.52
C ASP A 104 -10.60 5.89 -11.67
N SER A 105 -11.78 6.43 -11.96
CA SER A 105 -12.05 7.87 -12.06
C SER A 105 -12.81 8.42 -10.86
N MET A 106 -12.96 7.63 -9.79
CA MET A 106 -13.55 8.05 -8.52
C MET A 106 -12.46 8.41 -7.51
N PRO A 107 -12.78 9.29 -6.55
CA PRO A 107 -11.87 9.58 -5.46
C PRO A 107 -11.62 8.32 -4.63
N TYR A 108 -10.38 8.16 -4.20
CA TYR A 108 -10.00 7.05 -3.33
C TYR A 108 -8.84 7.42 -2.41
N ILE A 109 -8.69 6.62 -1.37
CA ILE A 109 -7.45 6.50 -0.59
C ILE A 109 -7.07 5.02 -0.50
N SER A 110 -5.81 4.69 -0.75
CA SER A 110 -5.28 3.33 -0.62
C SER A 110 -4.05 3.28 0.27
N PHE A 111 -3.97 2.21 1.05
CA PHE A 111 -2.84 1.88 1.91
C PHE A 111 -2.15 0.66 1.30
N VAL A 112 -0.93 0.87 0.79
CA VAL A 112 -0.19 -0.10 -0.01
C VAL A 112 1.03 -0.58 0.76
N ALA A 113 1.16 -1.89 0.93
CA ALA A 113 2.31 -2.50 1.57
C ALA A 113 3.53 -2.47 0.63
N ASP A 114 4.63 -1.88 1.10
CA ASP A 114 5.95 -2.02 0.50
C ASP A 114 6.79 -2.95 1.38
N ARG A 115 6.83 -4.23 1.02
CA ARG A 115 7.59 -5.24 1.76
C ARG A 115 9.10 -4.98 1.78
N TYR A 116 9.64 -4.29 0.77
CA TYR A 116 11.07 -4.05 0.65
C TYR A 116 11.49 -2.86 1.50
N ALA A 117 10.72 -1.77 1.46
CA ALA A 117 10.93 -0.62 2.34
C ALA A 117 10.41 -0.86 3.77
N LYS A 118 9.58 -1.89 3.96
CA LYS A 118 8.89 -2.24 5.21
C LYS A 118 8.00 -1.10 5.70
N LYS A 119 7.31 -0.47 4.75
CA LYS A 119 6.47 0.72 4.96
C LYS A 119 5.12 0.57 4.29
N VAL A 120 4.16 1.35 4.77
CA VAL A 120 2.85 1.52 4.14
C VAL A 120 2.84 2.85 3.41
N THR A 121 2.66 2.80 2.10
CA THR A 121 2.49 4.00 1.27
C THR A 121 1.02 4.34 1.17
N ILE A 122 0.68 5.61 1.39
CA ILE A 122 -0.67 6.12 1.24
C ILE A 122 -0.77 6.79 -0.12
N ASN A 123 -1.62 6.24 -1.00
CA ASN A 123 -1.94 6.85 -2.28
C ASN A 123 -3.35 7.41 -2.24
N VAL A 124 -3.54 8.56 -2.88
CA VAL A 124 -4.83 9.24 -2.91
C VAL A 124 -5.18 9.67 -4.33
N SER A 125 -6.48 9.74 -4.57
CA SER A 125 -7.05 10.34 -5.76
C SER A 125 -8.24 11.20 -5.37
N THR A 126 -8.28 12.41 -5.89
CA THR A 126 -9.47 13.28 -5.88
C THR A 126 -10.11 13.38 -7.26
N MET A 127 -9.70 12.49 -8.18
CA MET A 127 -10.25 12.45 -9.53
C MET A 127 -11.75 12.25 -9.51
N MET A 128 -12.41 13.02 -10.36
CA MET A 128 -13.85 13.00 -10.54
C MET A 128 -14.17 13.00 -12.03
N PRO A 129 -15.17 12.22 -12.50
CA PRO A 129 -15.58 12.26 -13.89
C PRO A 129 -15.95 13.69 -14.31
N ASN A 130 -15.49 14.10 -15.49
CA ASN A 130 -15.75 15.41 -16.10
C ASN A 130 -15.29 16.64 -15.31
N THR A 131 -14.67 16.46 -14.14
CA THR A 131 -14.22 17.55 -13.25
C THR A 131 -12.70 17.56 -13.10
N GLY A 132 -12.04 16.43 -13.36
CA GLY A 132 -10.61 16.25 -13.12
C GLY A 132 -10.31 16.04 -11.63
N GLY A 133 -9.04 16.19 -11.26
CA GLY A 133 -8.58 16.02 -9.88
C GLY A 133 -7.07 15.79 -9.83
N VAL A 134 -6.59 15.39 -8.65
CA VAL A 134 -5.17 15.08 -8.42
C VAL A 134 -5.05 13.64 -7.98
N VAL A 135 -4.00 12.97 -8.48
CA VAL A 135 -3.57 11.65 -7.99
C VAL A 135 -2.15 11.80 -7.48
N GLY A 136 -1.84 11.21 -6.33
CA GLY A 136 -0.51 11.27 -5.78
C GLY A 136 -0.31 10.41 -4.53
N SER A 137 0.94 10.32 -4.10
CA SER A 137 1.28 9.75 -2.80
C SER A 137 1.24 10.84 -1.73
N HIS A 138 0.61 10.53 -0.60
CA HIS A 138 0.60 11.37 0.61
C HIS A 138 1.71 11.00 1.61
N GLY A 139 2.53 9.99 1.28
CA GLY A 139 3.71 9.61 2.07
C GLY A 139 3.82 8.11 2.30
N SER A 140 4.92 7.74 2.95
CA SER A 140 5.22 6.35 3.33
C SER A 140 5.59 6.29 4.81
N PHE A 141 4.91 5.43 5.54
CA PHE A 141 4.94 5.37 7.00
C PHE A 141 5.35 4.00 7.50
N GLU A 142 6.02 3.96 8.64
CA GLU A 142 6.22 2.72 9.39
C GLU A 142 4.85 2.20 9.88
N LEU A 143 4.71 0.88 10.06
CA LEU A 143 3.45 0.26 10.48
C LEU A 143 2.94 0.79 11.83
N ASP A 144 3.83 1.12 12.76
CA ASP A 144 3.45 1.65 14.08
C ASP A 144 2.85 3.06 14.01
N LYS A 145 3.02 3.77 12.89
CA LYS A 145 2.42 5.08 12.64
C LYS A 145 1.06 5.01 11.98
N ILE A 146 0.65 3.85 11.47
CA ILE A 146 -0.70 3.64 10.91
C ILE A 146 -1.68 3.45 12.07
N THR A 147 -2.07 4.57 12.69
CA THR A 147 -3.07 4.62 13.76
C THR A 147 -4.44 5.00 13.22
N ALA A 148 -5.49 4.82 14.02
CA ALA A 148 -6.84 5.21 13.64
C ALA A 148 -6.92 6.70 13.32
N GLU A 149 -6.28 7.53 14.15
CA GLU A 149 -6.24 8.98 13.99
C GLU A 149 -5.55 9.41 12.68
N LEU A 150 -4.46 8.74 12.29
CA LEU A 150 -3.81 9.01 11.01
C LEU A 150 -4.73 8.63 9.84
N VAL A 151 -5.33 7.44 9.89
CA VAL A 151 -6.24 6.95 8.83
C VAL A 151 -7.43 7.91 8.68
N GLU A 152 -8.06 8.33 9.78
CA GLU A 152 -9.14 9.32 9.78
C GLU A 152 -8.70 10.65 9.18
N ALA A 153 -7.56 11.18 9.64
CA ALA A 153 -7.03 12.46 9.18
C ALA A 153 -6.76 12.46 7.66
N GLU A 154 -6.20 11.38 7.13
CA GLU A 154 -5.93 11.23 5.69
C GLU A 154 -7.23 11.15 4.88
N ILE A 155 -8.24 10.41 5.35
CA ILE A 155 -9.55 10.35 4.65
C ILE A 155 -10.20 11.73 4.64
N VAL A 156 -10.22 12.43 5.78
CA VAL A 156 -10.75 13.80 5.87
C VAL A 156 -10.01 14.74 4.93
N GLN A 157 -8.69 14.61 4.83
CA GLN A 157 -7.88 15.41 3.92
C GLN A 157 -8.25 15.13 2.46
N VAL A 158 -8.47 13.87 2.07
CA VAL A 158 -8.95 13.53 0.73
C VAL A 158 -10.32 14.15 0.47
N LEU A 159 -11.28 13.97 1.39
CA LEU A 159 -12.64 14.51 1.26
C LEU A 159 -12.65 16.04 1.08
N LYS A 160 -11.86 16.77 1.87
CA LYS A 160 -11.67 18.23 1.75
C LYS A 160 -11.14 18.65 0.38
N ASN A 161 -10.46 17.75 -0.33
CA ASN A 161 -9.85 18.03 -1.62
C ASN A 161 -10.68 17.56 -2.82
N ILE A 162 -11.81 16.90 -2.59
CA ILE A 162 -12.75 16.54 -3.66
C ILE A 162 -13.59 17.78 -4.03
N PRO A 163 -13.61 18.20 -5.32
CA PRO A 163 -14.30 19.42 -5.75
C PRO A 163 -15.78 19.53 -5.36
N LEU A 164 -16.51 18.40 -5.28
CA LEU A 164 -17.92 18.39 -4.91
C LEU A 164 -18.19 18.61 -3.42
N PHE A 165 -17.24 18.27 -2.54
CA PHE A 165 -17.36 18.50 -1.10
C PHE A 165 -16.87 19.89 -0.69
N ARG A 166 -16.18 20.60 -1.59
CA ARG A 166 -15.65 21.97 -1.38
C ARG A 166 -16.66 23.09 -1.60
N ARG A 167 -17.91 22.79 -1.98
CA ARG A 167 -18.92 23.82 -2.21
C ARG A 167 -19.50 24.31 -0.87
N GLU A 168 -18.69 25.03 -0.10
CA GLU A 168 -19.21 26.05 0.81
C GLU A 168 -19.21 27.40 0.07
N GLU A 169 -20.43 27.94 -0.08
CA GLU A 169 -20.83 29.34 -0.25
C GLU A 169 -20.20 30.17 -1.39
N ALA A 170 -20.98 30.30 -2.48
CA ALA A 170 -21.02 31.52 -3.29
C ALA A 170 -22.34 32.26 -3.02
#